data_AF-A0A6J2AWY4-F1
#
_entry.id   AF-A0A6J2AWY4-F1
#
_cell.length_a   1.000
_cell.length_b   1.000
_cell.length_c   1.000
_cell.angle_alpha   90.00
_cell.angle_beta   90.00
_cell.angle_gamma   90.00
#
_symmetry.space_group_name_H-M   'P 1'
#
loop_
_entity.id
_entity.type
_entity.pdbx_description
1 polymer ?
#
loop_
_entity_poly.entity_id
_entity_poly.type
_entity_poly.pdbx_seq_one_letter_code
_entity_poly.pdbx_strand_id
1 'polypeptide(L)'
;MCRELAGAWVQSSSAVWPAHNSHSSLRFPARPALSLRLRLPGVSPALPLLVGARRPLLGLPTPRRELSGPSASPALLELSALRKRMAAVGPRTGPGSGAEALALAAELQGEATCSICLELFREPVSVDCGHSFCRSCIARCWERPGTGTTTVPRALPCPLPCPQCREPVRPGQLRPNRQLASVATLLRRFSLPAAAPGEHRPPEAAVAGCVQHGEPLKLYCQDDGRAICVVCDRAREHRAHAVLPLDEAVQEAKELLESRLKVLRKDLEDYEVFRSTEEKESKELLKQMAAEREKVGAEFQALRAFLVEQEGRLLGRLEELSREVTQKQNENIAQLEGEITQLSKLSSQIQETSRKPDLDFLQEFKNTLSSGADLGPRHCQPPPHPLSGS
;
A
#
# COMPACT_ATOMS: atom_id res chain seq x y z
N MET A 1 -4.36 -29.03 -20.03
CA MET A 1 -3.79 -29.23 -18.68
C MET A 1 -4.45 -28.23 -17.74
N CYS A 2 -5.77 -28.33 -17.51
CA CYS A 2 -6.45 -29.06 -16.40
C CYS A 2 -6.03 -28.48 -15.02
N ARG A 3 -6.78 -27.55 -14.40
CA ARG A 3 -8.03 -27.67 -13.57
C ARG A 3 -7.93 -28.65 -12.38
N GLU A 4 -8.39 -28.13 -11.23
CA GLU A 4 -8.84 -28.81 -9.99
C GLU A 4 -7.71 -29.38 -9.09
N LEU A 5 -7.66 -29.11 -7.78
CA LEU A 5 -8.63 -29.54 -6.77
C LEU A 5 -8.71 -28.59 -5.56
N ALA A 6 -9.93 -28.16 -5.25
CA ALA A 6 -10.38 -27.76 -3.93
C ALA A 6 -11.44 -28.79 -3.47
N GLY A 7 -11.42 -29.12 -2.17
CA GLY A 7 -12.34 -30.04 -1.49
C GLY A 7 -11.59 -31.25 -0.91
N ALA A 8 -11.93 -31.81 0.24
CA ALA A 8 -12.94 -31.55 1.27
C ALA A 8 -12.61 -32.52 2.44
N TRP A 9 -12.99 -32.22 3.69
CA TRP A 9 -13.25 -33.08 4.87
C TRP A 9 -13.24 -32.10 6.06
N VAL A 10 -14.31 -31.42 6.51
CA VAL A 10 -15.66 -31.80 6.96
C VAL A 10 -15.68 -32.74 8.17
N GLN A 11 -15.91 -32.12 9.33
CA GLN A 11 -16.78 -32.52 10.47
C GLN A 11 -16.39 -33.62 11.47
N SER A 12 -16.92 -33.39 12.67
CA SER A 12 -17.06 -34.25 13.86
C SER A 12 -15.84 -34.25 14.79
N SER A 13 -15.95 -33.98 16.10
CA SER A 13 -17.09 -34.08 17.01
C SER A 13 -16.92 -33.11 18.18
N SER A 14 -18.04 -32.52 18.58
CA SER A 14 -18.24 -32.04 19.94
C SER A 14 -18.14 -33.25 20.89
N ALA A 15 -17.20 -33.24 21.83
CA ALA A 15 -17.16 -34.19 22.93
C ALA A 15 -16.87 -33.43 24.22
N VAL A 16 -17.90 -33.42 25.06
CA VAL A 16 -17.92 -32.95 26.44
C VAL A 16 -16.85 -33.68 27.24
N TRP A 17 -15.98 -32.94 27.92
CA TRP A 17 -15.02 -33.49 28.89
C TRP A 17 -15.75 -33.81 30.19
N PRO A 18 -15.63 -35.02 30.77
CA PRO A 18 -15.94 -35.21 32.17
C PRO A 18 -14.78 -34.68 33.02
N ALA A 19 -15.12 -33.80 33.96
CA ALA A 19 -14.25 -33.41 35.05
C ALA A 19 -13.98 -34.64 35.93
N HIS A 20 -12.73 -35.06 36.03
CA HIS A 20 -12.25 -35.83 37.18
C HIS A 20 -10.91 -35.29 37.65
N ASN A 21 -10.93 -34.93 38.92
CA ASN A 21 -9.89 -34.34 39.73
C ASN A 21 -8.98 -35.45 40.25
N SER A 22 -7.68 -35.40 39.98
CA SER A 22 -6.67 -36.22 40.67
C SER A 22 -5.33 -35.49 40.63
N HIS A 23 -4.91 -35.02 41.79
CA HIS A 23 -3.67 -34.31 42.04
C HIS A 23 -2.44 -35.22 41.85
N SER A 24 -1.55 -34.87 40.92
CA SER A 24 -0.16 -35.34 40.90
C SER A 24 0.75 -34.19 40.47
N SER A 25 1.47 -33.65 41.45
CA SER A 25 2.35 -32.48 41.33
C SER A 25 3.58 -32.78 40.48
N LEU A 26 3.54 -32.45 39.19
CA LEU A 26 4.74 -32.34 38.35
C LEU A 26 5.22 -30.88 38.35
N ARG A 27 6.33 -30.64 39.07
CA ARG A 27 7.03 -29.35 39.07
C ARG A 27 7.67 -29.13 37.70
N PHE A 28 7.12 -28.18 36.93
CA PHE A 28 7.79 -27.61 35.76
C PHE A 28 8.94 -26.68 36.19
N PRO A 29 10.09 -26.69 35.51
CA PRO A 29 11.07 -25.63 35.67
C PRO A 29 10.51 -24.31 35.13
N ALA A 30 10.92 -23.22 35.76
CA ALA A 30 10.37 -21.88 35.62
C ALA A 30 10.28 -21.40 34.15
N ARG A 31 9.12 -20.82 33.82
CA ARG A 31 8.90 -20.00 32.61
C ARG A 31 9.97 -18.91 32.50
N PRO A 32 10.49 -18.59 31.31
CA PRO A 32 11.01 -17.25 31.09
C PRO A 32 9.81 -16.29 31.14
N ALA A 33 9.85 -15.36 32.10
CA ALA A 33 8.85 -14.30 32.21
C ALA A 33 9.03 -13.32 31.03
N LEU A 34 8.35 -13.59 29.91
CA LEU A 34 8.12 -12.58 28.88
C LEU A 34 7.13 -11.56 29.42
N SER A 35 7.70 -10.58 30.11
CA SER A 35 7.01 -9.41 30.62
C SER A 35 6.74 -8.48 29.45
N LEU A 36 5.59 -8.59 28.80
CA LEU A 36 5.11 -7.57 27.86
C LEU A 36 4.69 -6.34 28.70
N ARG A 37 5.66 -5.54 29.14
CA ARG A 37 5.41 -4.19 29.64
C ARG A 37 5.40 -3.25 28.45
N LEU A 38 4.20 -2.97 27.93
CA LEU A 38 3.94 -1.76 27.17
C LEU A 38 4.29 -0.56 28.07
N ARG A 39 5.46 0.05 27.83
CA ARG A 39 5.79 1.36 28.40
C ARG A 39 4.98 2.41 27.63
N LEU A 40 3.91 2.90 28.24
CA LEU A 40 3.39 4.24 27.95
C LEU A 40 4.45 5.26 28.43
N PRO A 41 4.78 6.30 27.65
CA PRO A 41 5.72 7.33 28.09
C PRO A 41 5.12 8.13 29.25
N GLY A 42 5.93 8.27 30.31
CA GLY A 42 5.57 8.89 31.56
C GLY A 42 5.35 10.40 31.46
N VAL A 43 4.44 10.88 32.29
CA VAL A 43 4.33 12.29 32.68
C VAL A 43 4.94 12.40 34.08
N SER A 44 6.00 13.21 34.21
CA SER A 44 6.62 13.55 35.50
C SER A 44 5.74 14.53 36.30
N PRO A 45 5.70 14.47 37.64
CA PRO A 45 5.01 15.46 38.48
C PRO A 45 5.96 16.41 39.24
N ALA A 46 5.34 17.48 39.79
CA ALA A 46 5.82 18.53 40.71
C ALA A 46 6.50 19.76 40.05
N LEU A 47 6.18 21.04 40.38
CA LEU A 47 5.96 21.69 41.68
C LEU A 47 4.97 22.90 41.61
N PRO A 48 4.62 23.56 42.75
CA PRO A 48 3.45 24.43 42.95
C PRO A 48 3.75 25.94 42.97
N LEU A 49 2.71 26.79 42.89
CA LEU A 49 2.38 27.90 43.83
C LEU A 49 1.47 28.99 43.20
N LEU A 50 0.45 29.37 44.00
CA LEU A 50 -0.13 30.71 44.22
C LEU A 50 -0.69 31.53 43.03
N VAL A 51 -1.99 31.84 43.06
CA VAL A 51 -2.61 33.07 43.62
C VAL A 51 -4.10 33.04 43.24
N GLY A 52 -4.98 33.45 44.16
CA GLY A 52 -6.43 33.33 44.06
C GLY A 52 -7.13 34.43 43.25
N ALA A 53 -8.40 34.18 42.95
CA ALA A 53 -9.50 35.12 43.15
C ALA A 53 -10.85 34.43 42.84
N ARG A 54 -11.75 34.50 43.83
CA ARG A 54 -13.21 34.33 43.75
C ARG A 54 -13.76 35.33 42.70
N ARG A 55 -14.85 35.18 41.96
CA ARG A 55 -16.20 34.52 42.08
C ARG A 55 -16.97 34.99 40.79
N PRO A 56 -18.29 34.81 40.63
CA PRO A 56 -19.12 33.60 40.57
C PRO A 56 -19.95 33.56 39.27
N LEU A 57 -20.38 32.41 38.76
CA LEU A 57 -21.65 32.39 38.00
C LEU A 57 -22.46 31.13 38.31
N LEU A 58 -23.68 31.43 38.75
CA LEU A 58 -24.81 30.55 39.01
C LEU A 58 -25.26 29.83 37.75
N GLY A 59 -25.81 28.62 37.94
CA GLY A 59 -26.77 28.05 36.99
C GLY A 59 -26.48 26.63 36.54
N LEU A 60 -26.70 25.65 37.44
CA LEU A 60 -27.16 24.33 37.00
C LEU A 60 -28.60 24.48 36.49
N PRO A 61 -28.95 23.79 35.39
CA PRO A 61 -29.75 22.58 35.60
C PRO A 61 -29.21 21.39 34.80
N THR A 62 -29.02 20.27 35.47
CA THR A 62 -29.26 18.93 34.88
C THR A 62 -30.79 18.76 34.71
N PRO A 63 -31.34 17.90 33.82
CA PRO A 63 -30.78 16.62 33.37
C PRO A 63 -31.09 16.21 31.90
N ARG A 64 -30.30 15.32 31.31
CA ARG A 64 -30.79 14.08 30.69
C ARG A 64 -29.64 13.19 30.24
N ARG A 65 -29.80 11.92 30.59
CA ARG A 65 -28.90 10.80 30.37
C ARG A 65 -29.16 10.28 28.95
N GLU A 66 -28.32 10.67 28.00
CA GLU A 66 -28.22 10.04 26.68
C GLU A 66 -27.01 9.11 26.69
N LEU A 67 -27.25 7.84 26.38
CA LEU A 67 -26.25 6.78 26.28
C LEU A 67 -25.46 6.99 24.98
N SER A 68 -24.29 7.61 25.07
CA SER A 68 -23.34 7.71 23.95
C SER A 68 -22.38 6.51 23.95
N GLY A 69 -22.40 5.78 22.83
CA GLY A 69 -21.53 4.62 22.53
C GLY A 69 -20.03 4.96 22.46
N PRO A 70 -19.17 3.97 22.15
CA PRO A 70 -17.73 4.07 22.34
C PRO A 70 -17.16 5.19 21.47
N SER A 71 -16.52 6.17 22.12
CA SER A 71 -15.83 7.27 21.45
C SER A 71 -14.76 6.70 20.53
N ALA A 72 -14.90 6.91 19.22
CA ALA A 72 -13.81 6.69 18.29
C ALA A 72 -12.60 7.51 18.74
N SER A 73 -11.44 6.88 18.83
CA SER A 73 -10.18 7.54 19.18
C SER A 73 -9.96 8.76 18.26
N PRO A 74 -9.42 9.89 18.75
CA PRO A 74 -9.19 11.11 17.95
C PRO A 74 -8.44 10.84 16.63
N ALA A 75 -7.56 9.84 16.63
CA ALA A 75 -6.84 9.38 15.43
C ALA A 75 -7.74 8.81 14.33
N LEU A 76 -8.84 8.13 14.68
CA LEU A 76 -9.78 7.56 13.71
C LEU A 76 -10.69 8.64 13.09
N LEU A 77 -11.01 9.69 13.84
CA LEU A 77 -11.75 10.85 13.35
C LEU A 77 -10.89 11.66 12.37
N GLU A 78 -9.61 11.88 12.68
CA GLU A 78 -8.64 12.52 11.78
C GLU A 78 -8.37 11.70 10.51
N LEU A 79 -8.24 10.37 10.60
CA LEU A 79 -8.12 9.49 9.44
C LEU A 79 -9.37 9.52 8.54
N SER A 80 -10.57 9.63 9.13
CA SER A 80 -11.82 9.75 8.37
C SER A 80 -11.95 11.11 7.66
N ALA A 81 -11.43 12.18 8.27
CA ALA A 81 -11.37 13.51 7.68
C ALA A 81 -10.30 13.58 6.57
N LEU A 82 -9.14 12.95 6.77
CA LEU A 82 -8.07 12.82 5.78
C LEU A 82 -8.53 12.01 4.55
N ARG A 83 -9.29 10.92 4.76
CA ARG A 83 -9.85 10.11 3.66
C ARG A 83 -10.89 10.87 2.83
N LYS A 84 -11.70 11.73 3.46
CA LYS A 84 -12.64 12.63 2.77
C LYS A 84 -11.93 13.75 1.99
N ARG A 85 -10.76 14.22 2.45
CA ARG A 85 -9.95 15.26 1.77
C ARG A 85 -9.10 14.69 0.63
N MET A 86 -8.58 13.47 0.79
CA MET A 86 -7.84 12.75 -0.26
C MET A 86 -8.74 12.36 -1.44
N ALA A 87 -10.02 12.07 -1.21
CA ALA A 87 -11.00 11.82 -2.28
C ALA A 87 -11.29 13.06 -3.15
N ALA A 88 -10.93 14.27 -2.69
CA ALA A 88 -11.10 15.52 -3.43
C ALA A 88 -9.84 15.92 -4.24
N VAL A 89 -8.73 15.19 -4.09
CA VAL A 89 -7.48 15.44 -4.82
C VAL A 89 -7.37 14.39 -5.92
N GLY A 90 -7.65 14.79 -7.16
CA GLY A 90 -7.37 13.98 -8.35
C GLY A 90 -5.88 13.58 -8.45
N PRO A 91 -5.53 12.63 -9.33
CA PRO A 91 -4.21 11.99 -9.32
C PRO A 91 -3.08 13.02 -9.50
N ARG A 92 -2.10 13.01 -8.60
CA ARG A 92 -0.87 13.82 -8.68
C ARG A 92 0.26 12.98 -9.28
N THR A 93 0.79 13.39 -10.42
CA THR A 93 1.97 12.83 -11.08
C THR A 93 3.26 13.36 -10.44
N GLY A 94 4.27 12.51 -10.28
CA GLY A 94 5.52 12.78 -9.54
C GLY A 94 6.56 13.66 -10.27
N PRO A 95 7.68 13.98 -9.58
CA PRO A 95 8.77 14.81 -10.12
C PRO A 95 9.64 13.96 -11.05
N GLY A 96 9.57 14.27 -12.34
CA GLY A 96 10.01 13.43 -13.47
C GLY A 96 9.02 13.53 -14.64
N SER A 97 7.75 13.83 -14.32
CA SER A 97 6.66 13.96 -15.27
C SER A 97 6.77 15.15 -16.25
N GLY A 98 7.62 16.15 -16.01
CA GLY A 98 7.75 17.30 -16.91
C GLY A 98 8.42 16.95 -18.24
N ALA A 99 9.54 16.21 -18.19
CA ALA A 99 10.26 15.78 -19.39
C ALA A 99 9.50 14.69 -20.16
N GLU A 100 8.90 13.74 -19.44
CA GLU A 100 8.03 12.71 -20.04
C GLU A 100 6.75 13.31 -20.63
N ALA A 101 6.12 14.29 -19.97
CA ALA A 101 4.95 14.98 -20.51
C ALA A 101 5.29 15.85 -21.73
N LEU A 102 6.48 16.46 -21.77
CA LEU A 102 6.95 17.19 -22.94
C LEU A 102 7.27 16.25 -24.12
N ALA A 103 7.88 15.09 -23.84
CA ALA A 103 8.14 14.06 -24.86
C ALA A 103 6.83 13.48 -25.42
N LEU A 104 5.88 13.13 -24.54
CA LEU A 104 4.55 12.66 -24.94
C LEU A 104 3.75 13.74 -25.69
N ALA A 105 3.88 15.00 -25.29
CA ALA A 105 3.27 16.13 -26.02
C ALA A 105 3.87 16.31 -27.41
N ALA A 106 5.19 16.09 -27.58
CA ALA A 106 5.85 16.16 -28.88
C ALA A 106 5.42 15.01 -29.81
N GLU A 107 5.28 13.78 -29.29
CA GLU A 107 4.73 12.64 -30.05
C GLU A 107 3.28 12.91 -30.48
N LEU A 108 2.45 13.41 -29.56
CA LEU A 108 1.05 13.74 -29.84
C LEU A 108 0.88 14.96 -30.76
N GLN A 109 1.89 15.84 -30.83
CA GLN A 109 1.89 16.99 -31.73
C GLN A 109 1.83 16.56 -33.19
N GLY A 110 2.55 15.50 -33.57
CA GLY A 110 2.52 14.95 -34.93
C GLY A 110 1.10 14.56 -35.36
N GLU A 111 0.38 13.85 -34.49
CA GLU A 111 -1.00 13.39 -34.72
C GLU A 111 -2.04 14.53 -34.71
N ALA A 112 -1.69 15.69 -34.15
CA ALA A 112 -2.56 16.87 -34.06
C ALA A 112 -2.19 17.97 -35.07
N THR A 113 -1.43 17.63 -36.12
CA THR A 113 -1.05 18.57 -37.20
C THR A 113 -1.94 18.42 -38.43
N CYS A 114 -2.23 19.55 -39.08
CA CYS A 114 -2.99 19.60 -40.32
C CYS A 114 -2.08 19.27 -41.50
N SER A 115 -2.43 18.28 -42.32
CA SER A 115 -1.64 17.87 -43.49
C SER A 115 -1.56 18.91 -44.63
N ILE A 116 -2.35 19.99 -44.56
CA ILE A 116 -2.33 21.09 -45.55
C ILE A 116 -1.40 22.22 -45.12
N CYS A 117 -1.50 22.69 -43.87
CA CYS A 117 -0.70 23.82 -43.38
C CYS A 117 0.49 23.40 -42.52
N LEU A 118 0.60 22.11 -42.18
CA LEU A 118 1.65 21.51 -41.34
C LEU A 118 1.75 22.09 -39.92
N GLU A 119 0.68 22.77 -39.49
CA GLU A 119 0.56 23.39 -38.17
C GLU A 119 -0.48 22.64 -37.33
N LEU A 120 -0.41 22.81 -36.00
CA LEU A 120 -1.45 22.34 -35.09
C LEU A 120 -2.83 22.84 -35.52
N PHE A 121 -3.83 21.95 -35.51
CA PHE A 121 -5.17 22.24 -36.02
C PHE A 121 -5.79 23.54 -35.44
N ARG A 122 -6.29 24.41 -36.32
CA ARG A 122 -7.11 25.59 -36.00
C ARG A 122 -8.50 25.37 -36.56
N GLU A 123 -9.50 25.34 -35.67
CA GLU A 123 -10.89 24.99 -36.02
C GLU A 123 -10.96 23.71 -36.89
N PRO A 124 -10.48 22.55 -36.39
CA PRO A 124 -10.48 21.32 -37.16
C PRO A 124 -11.90 20.90 -37.55
N VAL A 125 -12.04 20.49 -38.81
CA VAL A 125 -13.22 19.84 -39.35
C VAL A 125 -12.84 18.46 -39.85
N SER A 126 -13.66 17.47 -39.51
CA SER A 126 -13.51 16.08 -39.96
C SER A 126 -14.41 15.81 -41.15
N VAL A 127 -13.85 15.06 -42.08
CA VAL A 127 -14.47 14.59 -43.32
C VAL A 127 -14.99 13.16 -43.11
N ASP A 128 -15.97 12.69 -43.89
CA ASP A 128 -16.55 11.35 -43.75
C ASP A 128 -15.54 10.20 -43.90
N CYS A 129 -14.45 10.41 -44.66
CA CYS A 129 -13.32 9.48 -44.75
C CYS A 129 -12.44 9.43 -43.48
N GLY A 130 -12.80 10.16 -42.43
CA GLY A 130 -12.09 10.21 -41.14
C GLY A 130 -10.94 11.23 -41.07
N HIS A 131 -10.49 11.78 -42.20
CA HIS A 131 -9.42 12.78 -42.21
C HIS A 131 -9.88 14.13 -41.66
N SER A 132 -8.98 14.84 -40.98
CA SER A 132 -9.26 16.14 -40.36
C SER A 132 -8.34 17.22 -40.91
N PHE A 133 -8.89 18.43 -41.09
CA PHE A 133 -8.20 19.60 -41.66
C PHE A 133 -8.61 20.87 -40.92
N CYS A 134 -7.81 21.93 -40.94
CA CYS A 134 -8.29 23.25 -40.50
C CYS A 134 -9.42 23.72 -41.42
N ARG A 135 -10.47 24.34 -40.86
CA ARG A 135 -11.63 24.85 -41.62
C ARG A 135 -11.22 25.70 -42.82
N SER A 136 -10.28 26.62 -42.63
CA SER A 136 -9.76 27.48 -43.70
C SER A 136 -8.92 26.71 -44.74
N CYS A 137 -8.20 25.67 -44.32
CA CYS A 137 -7.36 24.88 -45.20
C CYS A 137 -8.17 24.03 -46.17
N ILE A 138 -9.21 23.35 -45.68
CA ILE A 138 -10.07 22.54 -46.55
C ILE A 138 -10.92 23.40 -47.48
N ALA A 139 -11.42 24.56 -46.99
CA ALA A 139 -12.14 25.53 -47.82
C ALA A 139 -11.25 26.00 -48.99
N ARG A 140 -10.01 26.42 -48.70
CA ARG A 140 -9.06 26.86 -49.73
C ARG A 140 -8.65 25.76 -50.71
N CYS A 141 -8.56 24.50 -50.25
CA CYS A 141 -8.30 23.36 -51.13
C CYS A 141 -9.45 23.10 -52.11
N TRP A 142 -10.69 23.31 -51.67
CA TRP A 142 -11.88 23.19 -52.49
C TRP A 142 -12.20 24.45 -53.31
N GLU A 143 -11.50 25.56 -53.07
CA GLU A 143 -11.65 26.82 -53.82
C GLU A 143 -10.65 26.97 -54.98
N ARG A 144 -9.76 25.99 -55.25
CA ARG A 144 -8.68 26.20 -56.23
C ARG A 144 -9.23 26.51 -57.64
N PRO A 145 -8.80 27.63 -58.28
CA PRO A 145 -9.25 28.01 -59.61
C PRO A 145 -8.76 27.00 -60.66
N GLY A 146 -9.68 26.42 -61.43
CA GLY A 146 -9.33 25.75 -62.67
C GLY A 146 -8.77 26.76 -63.67
N THR A 147 -7.56 26.52 -64.15
CA THR A 147 -6.99 27.16 -65.32
C THR A 147 -7.87 26.87 -66.55
N GLY A 148 -8.38 27.91 -67.20
CA GLY A 148 -9.06 27.81 -68.50
C GLY A 148 -10.43 28.48 -68.55
N THR A 149 -10.45 29.72 -69.06
CA THR A 149 -11.54 30.39 -69.80
C THR A 149 -12.93 29.75 -69.76
N THR A 150 -13.86 30.29 -68.98
CA THR A 150 -15.17 30.83 -69.43
C THR A 150 -16.01 31.28 -68.23
N THR A 151 -16.66 32.42 -68.42
CA THR A 151 -17.50 33.17 -67.47
C THR A 151 -18.83 32.45 -67.17
N VAL A 152 -18.88 31.64 -66.11
CA VAL A 152 -20.08 31.35 -65.28
C VAL A 152 -19.59 30.81 -63.91
N PRO A 153 -20.15 31.18 -62.74
CA PRO A 153 -19.85 30.51 -61.48
C PRO A 153 -20.44 29.10 -61.51
N ARG A 154 -19.70 28.13 -62.04
CA ARG A 154 -20.14 26.74 -62.05
C ARG A 154 -19.89 26.18 -60.65
N ALA A 155 -20.97 25.95 -59.90
CA ALA A 155 -20.92 25.24 -58.63
C ALA A 155 -20.03 23.99 -58.77
N LEU A 156 -19.02 23.87 -57.90
CA LEU A 156 -18.05 22.79 -57.96
C LEU A 156 -18.78 21.42 -57.93
N PRO A 157 -18.42 20.45 -58.77
CA PRO A 157 -19.09 19.15 -58.80
C PRO A 157 -18.96 18.47 -57.43
N CYS A 158 -20.09 18.22 -56.78
CA CYS A 158 -20.15 17.41 -55.59
C CYS A 158 -20.22 15.94 -56.01
N PRO A 159 -19.42 15.02 -55.43
CA PRO A 159 -18.54 15.18 -54.27
C PRO A 159 -17.09 15.63 -54.60
N LEU A 160 -16.47 16.38 -53.68
CA LEU A 160 -15.09 16.89 -53.76
C LEU A 160 -14.08 15.91 -53.18
N PRO A 161 -12.87 15.76 -53.75
CA PRO A 161 -11.91 14.80 -53.23
C PRO A 161 -11.33 15.25 -51.88
N CYS A 162 -11.14 14.29 -50.97
CA CYS A 162 -10.33 14.48 -49.78
C CYS A 162 -8.86 14.75 -50.17
N PRO A 163 -8.21 15.81 -49.66
CA PRO A 163 -6.81 16.11 -49.96
C PRO A 163 -5.81 15.00 -49.62
N GLN A 164 -6.18 14.09 -48.70
CA GLN A 164 -5.28 13.05 -48.18
C GLN A 164 -5.51 11.68 -48.84
N CYS A 165 -6.76 11.19 -48.88
CA CYS A 165 -7.07 9.86 -49.44
C CYS A 165 -7.82 9.90 -50.78
N ARG A 166 -8.17 11.09 -51.28
CA ARG A 166 -8.93 11.32 -52.54
C ARG A 166 -10.34 10.73 -52.57
N GLU A 167 -10.84 10.19 -51.46
CA GLU A 167 -12.24 9.74 -51.37
C GLU A 167 -13.22 10.91 -51.58
N PRO A 168 -14.39 10.65 -52.18
CA PRO A 168 -15.41 11.67 -52.44
C PRO A 168 -16.06 12.18 -51.15
N VAL A 169 -16.02 13.49 -50.95
CA VAL A 169 -16.52 14.22 -49.78
C VAL A 169 -17.64 15.17 -50.16
N ARG A 170 -18.70 15.26 -49.35
CA ARG A 170 -19.72 16.30 -49.50
C ARG A 170 -19.40 17.49 -48.59
N PRO A 171 -19.31 18.74 -49.11
CA PRO A 171 -18.98 19.92 -48.29
C PRO A 171 -19.93 20.17 -47.12
N GLY A 172 -21.22 19.83 -47.27
CA GLY A 172 -22.22 19.94 -46.19
C GLY A 172 -22.08 18.90 -45.07
N GLN A 173 -21.13 17.96 -45.18
CA GLN A 173 -20.88 16.90 -44.20
C GLN A 173 -19.62 17.16 -43.36
N LEU A 174 -18.97 18.33 -43.52
CA LEU A 174 -17.86 18.73 -42.65
C LEU A 174 -18.34 18.89 -41.21
N ARG A 175 -17.84 18.03 -40.31
CA ARG A 175 -18.19 18.06 -38.88
C ARG A 175 -17.10 18.77 -38.10
N PRO A 176 -17.40 19.85 -37.35
CA PRO A 176 -16.43 20.45 -36.43
C PRO A 176 -15.96 19.43 -35.40
N ASN A 177 -14.64 19.25 -35.28
CA ASN A 177 -14.04 18.33 -34.32
C ASN A 177 -13.58 19.11 -33.07
N ARG A 178 -14.53 19.35 -32.16
CA ARG A 178 -14.24 20.10 -30.92
C ARG A 178 -13.19 19.42 -30.04
N GLN A 179 -13.16 18.09 -30.03
CA GLN A 179 -12.19 17.32 -29.26
C GLN A 179 -10.76 17.55 -29.78
N LEU A 180 -10.56 17.47 -31.10
CA LEU A 180 -9.27 17.77 -31.73
C LEU A 180 -8.86 19.24 -31.56
N ALA A 181 -9.83 20.17 -31.56
CA ALA A 181 -9.59 21.57 -31.25
C ALA A 181 -9.07 21.76 -29.81
N SER A 182 -9.66 21.05 -28.85
CA SER A 182 -9.21 21.05 -27.45
C SER A 182 -7.80 20.46 -27.31
N VAL A 183 -7.51 19.32 -27.96
CA VAL A 183 -6.17 18.70 -27.94
C VAL A 183 -5.12 19.64 -28.54
N ALA A 184 -5.37 20.22 -29.72
CA ALA A 184 -4.46 21.18 -30.34
C ALA A 184 -4.21 22.42 -29.47
N THR A 185 -5.21 22.86 -28.70
CA THR A 185 -5.07 23.98 -27.75
C THR A 185 -4.21 23.60 -26.55
N LEU A 186 -4.37 22.39 -26.02
CA LEU A 186 -3.52 21.88 -24.94
C LEU A 186 -2.07 21.75 -25.40
N LEU A 187 -1.82 21.20 -26.58
CA LEU A 187 -0.47 21.05 -27.13
C LEU A 187 0.25 22.38 -27.32
N ARG A 188 -0.45 23.44 -27.75
CA ARG A 188 0.13 24.80 -27.85
C ARG A 188 0.66 25.33 -26.51
N ARG A 189 0.10 24.88 -25.38
CA ARG A 189 0.59 25.27 -24.05
C ARG A 189 1.92 24.59 -23.68
N PHE A 190 2.21 23.45 -24.31
CA PHE A 190 3.46 22.70 -24.13
C PHE A 190 4.55 23.12 -25.15
N SER A 191 4.16 23.63 -26.33
CA SER A 191 5.10 24.02 -27.41
C SER A 191 5.63 25.46 -27.33
N LEU A 192 5.27 26.28 -26.34
CA LEU A 192 5.85 27.62 -26.16
C LEU A 192 7.15 27.51 -25.35
N PRO A 193 8.33 27.85 -25.91
CA PRO A 193 9.50 28.14 -25.10
C PRO A 193 9.19 29.36 -24.23
N ALA A 194 9.61 29.35 -22.98
CA ALA A 194 9.75 30.57 -22.19
C ALA A 194 10.66 31.51 -22.99
N ALA A 195 10.08 32.57 -23.57
CA ALA A 195 10.86 33.57 -24.28
C ALA A 195 11.85 34.16 -23.30
N ALA A 196 13.14 33.93 -23.57
CA ALA A 196 14.22 34.68 -22.94
C ALA A 196 13.96 36.18 -23.18
N PRO A 197 14.29 37.06 -22.22
CA PRO A 197 14.16 38.51 -22.41
C PRO A 197 15.26 38.98 -23.38
N GLY A 198 15.02 38.77 -24.68
CA GLY A 198 15.81 39.31 -25.76
C GLY A 198 15.26 40.67 -26.16
N GLU A 199 15.95 41.72 -25.72
CA GLU A 199 16.18 43.01 -26.39
C GLU A 199 15.28 43.35 -27.59
N HIS A 200 13.98 43.47 -27.35
CA HIS A 200 13.16 44.38 -28.11
C HIS A 200 13.29 45.76 -27.46
N ARG A 201 14.22 46.54 -28.03
CA ARG A 201 14.19 48.00 -28.02
C ARG A 201 12.71 48.45 -27.99
N PRO A 202 12.27 49.24 -27.00
CA PRO A 202 10.87 49.66 -26.98
C PRO A 202 10.62 50.40 -28.29
N PRO A 203 9.62 50.01 -29.10
CA PRO A 203 9.06 50.96 -30.03
C PRO A 203 8.58 52.12 -29.16
N GLU A 204 9.01 53.33 -29.50
CA GLU A 204 8.45 54.55 -28.93
C GLU A 204 6.95 54.35 -28.79
N ALA A 205 6.46 54.50 -27.55
CA ALA A 205 5.08 54.23 -27.22
C ALA A 205 4.19 54.98 -28.23
N ALA A 206 3.56 54.22 -29.13
CA ALA A 206 2.30 54.65 -29.69
C ALA A 206 1.38 54.77 -28.47
N VAL A 207 1.32 55.98 -27.90
CA VAL A 207 0.48 56.26 -26.75
C VAL A 207 -0.92 55.94 -27.23
N ALA A 208 -1.46 54.79 -26.78
CA ALA A 208 -2.79 54.36 -27.15
C ALA A 208 -3.75 55.47 -26.73
N GLY A 209 -4.19 56.25 -27.72
CA GLY A 209 -5.07 57.39 -27.50
C GLY A 209 -6.48 56.89 -27.20
N CYS A 210 -7.25 57.71 -26.51
CA CYS A 210 -8.67 57.49 -26.32
C CYS A 210 -9.35 57.37 -27.69
N VAL A 211 -10.10 56.30 -27.92
CA VAL A 211 -10.79 56.05 -29.20
C VAL A 211 -11.79 57.16 -29.55
N GLN A 212 -12.37 57.80 -28.54
CA GLN A 212 -13.36 58.87 -28.73
C GLN A 212 -12.74 60.25 -28.94
N HIS A 213 -11.57 60.51 -28.33
CA HIS A 213 -11.02 61.86 -28.23
C HIS A 213 -9.63 62.02 -28.84
N GLY A 214 -8.95 60.94 -29.20
CA GLY A 214 -7.56 60.95 -29.69
C GLY A 214 -6.51 61.32 -28.63
N GLU A 215 -6.94 61.78 -27.46
CA GLU A 215 -6.06 62.20 -26.35
C GLU A 215 -5.41 61.02 -25.61
N PRO A 216 -4.19 61.18 -25.08
CA PRO A 216 -3.50 60.11 -24.39
C PRO A 216 -4.23 59.68 -23.10
N LEU A 217 -4.29 58.37 -22.87
CA LEU A 217 -4.86 57.78 -21.65
C LEU A 217 -3.86 57.89 -20.50
N LYS A 218 -3.96 58.96 -19.72
CA LYS A 218 -3.06 59.24 -18.57
C LYS A 218 -3.74 59.10 -17.21
N LEU A 219 -5.04 58.82 -17.20
CA LEU A 219 -5.84 58.70 -15.99
C LEU A 219 -6.45 57.30 -15.90
N TYR A 220 -6.75 56.84 -14.69
CA TYR A 220 -7.44 55.58 -14.42
C TYR A 220 -8.69 55.86 -13.59
N CYS A 221 -9.85 55.48 -14.11
CA CYS A 221 -11.10 55.53 -13.36
C CYS A 221 -11.23 54.25 -12.54
N GLN A 222 -11.26 54.38 -11.22
CA GLN A 222 -11.34 53.24 -10.30
C GLN A 222 -12.69 52.54 -10.37
N ASP A 223 -13.78 53.31 -10.45
CA ASP A 223 -15.15 52.76 -10.48
C ASP A 223 -15.40 51.93 -11.76
N ASP A 224 -14.89 52.41 -12.89
CA ASP A 224 -15.06 51.74 -14.20
C ASP A 224 -13.92 50.77 -14.53
N GLY A 225 -12.89 50.70 -13.70
CA GLY A 225 -11.75 49.80 -13.87
C GLY A 225 -10.98 50.00 -15.19
N ARG A 226 -10.91 51.22 -15.72
CA ARG A 226 -10.32 51.47 -17.05
C ARG A 226 -9.54 52.78 -17.16
N ALA A 227 -8.55 52.78 -18.05
CA ALA A 227 -7.79 53.97 -18.38
C ALA A 227 -8.64 54.94 -19.23
N ILE A 228 -8.60 56.22 -18.88
CA ILE A 228 -9.35 57.31 -19.54
C ILE A 228 -8.43 58.49 -19.86
N CYS A 229 -8.85 59.36 -20.79
CA CYS A 229 -8.16 60.62 -21.07
C CYS A 229 -8.76 61.78 -20.26
N VAL A 230 -8.10 62.93 -20.27
CA VAL A 230 -8.53 64.14 -19.53
C VAL A 230 -9.89 64.69 -19.99
N VAL A 231 -10.31 64.39 -21.22
CA VAL A 231 -11.63 64.78 -21.73
C VAL A 231 -12.72 63.86 -21.17
N CYS A 232 -12.47 62.55 -21.13
CA CYS A 232 -13.38 61.58 -20.52
C CYS A 232 -13.61 61.87 -19.03
N ASP A 233 -12.56 62.25 -18.30
CA ASP A 233 -12.62 62.60 -16.87
C ASP A 233 -13.62 63.74 -16.59
N ARG A 234 -13.65 64.75 -17.46
CA ARG A 234 -14.59 65.89 -17.36
C ARG A 234 -15.98 65.59 -17.93
N ALA A 235 -16.13 64.49 -18.67
CA ALA A 235 -17.39 64.11 -19.27
C ALA A 235 -18.39 63.71 -18.19
N ARG A 236 -19.69 63.83 -18.50
CA ARG A 236 -20.75 63.50 -17.52
C ARG A 236 -20.67 62.06 -17.06
N GLU A 237 -20.15 61.15 -17.89
CA GLU A 237 -20.01 59.73 -17.53
C GLU A 237 -19.04 59.49 -16.37
N HIS A 238 -17.96 60.27 -16.22
CA HIS A 238 -16.93 60.05 -15.19
C HIS A 238 -16.83 61.15 -14.14
N ARG A 239 -17.60 62.24 -14.26
CA ARG A 239 -17.48 63.44 -13.42
C ARG A 239 -17.56 63.18 -11.91
N ALA A 240 -18.23 62.10 -11.49
CA ALA A 240 -18.40 61.73 -10.09
C ALA A 240 -17.56 60.51 -9.68
N HIS A 241 -16.78 59.91 -10.59
CA HIS A 241 -15.97 58.73 -10.31
C HIS A 241 -14.63 59.11 -9.68
N ALA A 242 -14.07 58.19 -8.91
CA ALA A 242 -12.72 58.30 -8.39
C ALA A 242 -11.72 58.06 -9.53
N VAL A 243 -10.88 59.07 -9.81
CA VAL A 243 -9.90 59.05 -10.89
C VAL A 243 -8.53 59.38 -10.32
N LEU A 244 -7.53 58.58 -10.68
CA LEU A 244 -6.12 58.80 -10.32
C LEU A 244 -5.26 58.91 -11.59
N PRO A 245 -4.07 59.52 -11.51
CA PRO A 245 -3.03 59.34 -12.51
C PRO A 245 -2.77 57.85 -12.78
N LEU A 246 -2.61 57.49 -14.04
CA LEU A 246 -2.42 56.09 -14.44
C LEU A 246 -1.18 55.48 -13.79
N ASP A 247 -0.10 56.24 -13.65
CA ASP A 247 1.14 55.75 -13.03
C ASP A 247 0.95 55.42 -11.55
N GLU A 248 0.16 56.21 -10.81
CA GLU A 248 -0.18 55.95 -9.41
C GLU A 248 -1.04 54.69 -9.27
N ALA A 249 -2.09 54.56 -10.09
CA ALA A 249 -2.95 53.38 -10.10
C ALA A 249 -2.18 52.10 -10.46
N VAL A 250 -1.24 52.18 -11.41
CA VAL A 250 -0.34 51.07 -11.77
C VAL A 250 0.58 50.72 -10.60
N GLN A 251 1.12 51.72 -9.90
CA GLN A 251 2.01 51.49 -8.76
C GLN A 251 1.27 50.82 -7.59
N GLU A 252 0.09 51.32 -7.21
CA GLU A 252 -0.76 50.71 -6.18
C GLU A 252 -1.14 49.26 -6.54
N ALA A 253 -1.52 49.01 -7.79
CA ALA A 253 -1.85 47.67 -8.26
C ALA A 253 -0.65 46.71 -8.19
N LYS A 254 0.55 47.19 -8.55
CA LYS A 254 1.79 46.40 -8.45
C LYS A 254 2.10 46.05 -7.00
N GLU A 255 2.05 47.02 -6.10
CA GLU A 255 2.32 46.80 -4.67
C GLU A 255 1.31 45.83 -4.03
N LEU A 256 0.03 45.94 -4.39
CA LEU A 256 -1.00 44.99 -3.96
C LEU A 256 -0.72 43.57 -4.46
N LEU A 257 -0.36 43.41 -5.74
CA LEU A 257 -0.01 42.11 -6.30
C LEU A 257 1.26 41.54 -5.67
N GLU A 258 2.28 42.36 -5.45
CA GLU A 258 3.54 41.96 -4.82
C GLU A 258 3.33 41.50 -3.36
N SER A 259 2.56 42.27 -2.59
CA SER A 259 2.22 41.89 -1.21
C SER A 259 1.41 40.58 -1.17
N ARG A 260 0.45 40.39 -2.08
CA ARG A 260 -0.31 39.14 -2.18
C ARG A 260 0.56 37.96 -2.61
N LEU A 261 1.45 38.15 -3.57
CA LEU A 261 2.42 37.14 -4.00
C LEU A 261 3.34 36.74 -2.85
N LYS A 262 3.78 37.69 -2.02
CA LYS A 262 4.62 37.40 -0.85
C LYS A 262 3.91 36.50 0.16
N VAL A 263 2.64 36.76 0.45
CA VAL A 263 1.83 35.90 1.32
C VAL A 263 1.69 34.51 0.73
N LEU A 264 1.34 34.40 -0.55
CA LEU A 264 1.17 33.10 -1.21
C LEU A 264 2.46 32.28 -1.26
N ARG A 265 3.62 32.92 -1.48
CA ARG A 265 4.91 32.23 -1.42
C ARG A 265 5.20 31.68 -0.04
N LYS A 266 4.96 32.48 1.01
CA LYS A 266 5.12 32.02 2.39
C LYS A 266 4.19 30.84 2.71
N ASP A 267 2.92 30.93 2.32
CA ASP A 267 1.97 29.84 2.53
C ASP A 267 2.45 28.55 1.83
N LEU A 268 2.97 28.66 0.60
CA LEU A 268 3.54 27.51 -0.12
C LEU A 268 4.72 26.89 0.62
N GLU A 269 5.66 27.72 1.11
CA GLU A 269 6.79 27.25 1.93
C GLU A 269 6.31 26.53 3.20
N ASP A 270 5.33 27.10 3.90
CA ASP A 270 4.75 26.51 5.12
C ASP A 270 4.07 25.15 4.82
N TYR A 271 3.33 25.04 3.71
CA TYR A 271 2.71 23.78 3.29
C TYR A 271 3.73 22.74 2.83
N GLU A 272 4.84 23.14 2.23
CA GLU A 272 5.91 22.22 1.85
C GLU A 272 6.62 21.66 3.09
N VAL A 273 6.86 22.49 4.10
CA VAL A 273 7.38 22.06 5.40
C VAL A 273 6.41 21.08 6.05
N PHE A 274 5.12 21.42 6.12
CA PHE A 274 4.10 20.54 6.69
C PHE A 274 4.00 19.19 5.96
N ARG A 275 4.03 19.19 4.63
CA ARG A 275 4.05 17.95 3.85
C ARG A 275 5.28 17.10 4.19
N SER A 276 6.45 17.73 4.28
CA SER A 276 7.70 17.05 4.62
C SER A 276 7.67 16.43 6.03
N THR A 277 7.07 17.11 7.01
CA THR A 277 6.92 16.58 8.37
C THR A 277 5.97 15.38 8.40
N GLU A 278 4.79 15.50 7.79
CA GLU A 278 3.81 14.41 7.70
C GLU A 278 4.38 13.17 6.98
N GLU A 279 5.11 13.37 5.88
CA GLU A 279 5.78 12.27 5.18
C GLU A 279 6.84 11.58 6.04
N LYS A 280 7.61 12.33 6.83
CA LYS A 280 8.60 11.77 7.76
C LYS A 280 7.93 10.98 8.87
N GLU A 281 6.89 11.54 9.48
CA GLU A 281 6.13 10.88 10.55
C GLU A 281 5.46 9.60 10.06
N SER A 282 4.84 9.64 8.87
CA SER A 282 4.26 8.46 8.24
C SER A 282 5.30 7.36 7.98
N LYS A 283 6.47 7.73 7.42
CA LYS A 283 7.57 6.78 7.20
C LYS A 283 8.09 6.18 8.50
N GLU A 284 8.20 6.99 9.55
CA GLU A 284 8.67 6.52 10.85
C GLU A 284 7.66 5.56 11.50
N LEU A 285 6.37 5.87 11.45
CA LEU A 285 5.32 4.98 11.93
C LEU A 285 5.32 3.64 11.18
N LEU A 286 5.49 3.64 9.86
CA LEU A 286 5.59 2.42 9.06
C LEU A 286 6.81 1.57 9.45
N LYS A 287 7.96 2.19 9.71
CA LYS A 287 9.15 1.49 10.21
C LYS A 287 8.90 0.85 11.57
N GLN A 288 8.28 1.57 12.50
CA GLN A 288 7.94 1.06 13.82
C GLN A 288 6.98 -0.14 13.73
N MET A 289 5.94 -0.03 12.89
CA MET A 289 5.02 -1.13 12.64
C MET A 289 5.72 -2.37 12.05
N ALA A 290 6.65 -2.17 11.12
CA ALA A 290 7.43 -3.26 10.55
C ALA A 290 8.32 -3.93 11.60
N ALA A 291 9.01 -3.15 12.43
CA ALA A 291 9.86 -3.65 13.50
C ALA A 291 9.06 -4.44 14.55
N GLU A 292 7.90 -3.95 14.98
CA GLU A 292 7.02 -4.68 15.90
C GLU A 292 6.48 -5.97 15.26
N ARG A 293 6.14 -5.96 13.97
CA ARG A 293 5.73 -7.16 13.25
C ARG A 293 6.84 -8.21 13.21
N GLU A 294 8.08 -7.81 12.93
CA GLU A 294 9.23 -8.71 12.94
C GLU A 294 9.50 -9.26 14.35
N LYS A 295 9.43 -8.40 15.37
CA LYS A 295 9.60 -8.82 16.77
C LYS A 295 8.58 -9.86 17.18
N VAL A 296 7.30 -9.63 16.89
CA VAL A 296 6.24 -10.64 17.12
C VAL A 296 6.58 -11.94 16.36
N GLY A 297 6.96 -11.83 15.09
CA GLY A 297 7.39 -12.99 14.30
C GLY A 297 8.53 -13.78 14.96
N ALA A 298 9.56 -13.10 15.45
CA ALA A 298 10.72 -13.67 16.10
C ALA A 298 10.36 -14.35 17.45
N GLU A 299 9.52 -13.73 18.27
CA GLU A 299 9.06 -14.31 19.54
C GLU A 299 8.30 -15.63 19.31
N PHE A 300 7.42 -15.68 18.31
CA PHE A 300 6.70 -16.90 17.95
C PHE A 300 7.60 -17.98 17.33
N GLN A 301 8.61 -17.58 16.54
CA GLN A 301 9.62 -18.52 16.03
C GLN A 301 10.44 -19.14 17.16
N ALA A 302 10.88 -18.32 18.12
CA ALA A 302 11.61 -18.79 19.30
C ALA A 302 10.76 -19.76 20.14
N LEU A 303 9.46 -19.46 20.33
CA LEU A 303 8.55 -20.37 21.03
C LEU A 303 8.38 -21.71 20.30
N ARG A 304 8.22 -21.70 18.97
CA ARG A 304 8.15 -22.95 18.19
C ARG A 304 9.43 -23.76 18.30
N ALA A 305 10.59 -23.12 18.17
CA ALA A 305 11.88 -23.79 18.32
C ALA A 305 12.02 -24.42 19.72
N PHE A 306 11.64 -23.70 20.76
CA PHE A 306 11.62 -24.22 22.13
C PHE A 306 10.73 -25.46 22.27
N LEU A 307 9.51 -25.43 21.71
CA LEU A 307 8.60 -26.57 21.78
C LEU A 307 9.16 -27.80 21.07
N VAL A 308 9.72 -27.65 19.87
CA VAL A 308 10.38 -28.75 19.14
C VAL A 308 11.56 -29.31 19.92
N GLU A 309 12.35 -28.45 20.58
CA GLU A 309 13.45 -28.90 21.42
C GLU A 309 12.95 -29.69 22.65
N GLN A 310 11.88 -29.23 23.31
CA GLN A 310 11.30 -29.94 24.44
C GLN A 310 10.69 -31.28 24.05
N GLU A 311 10.01 -31.34 22.89
CA GLU A 311 9.48 -32.57 22.33
C GLU A 311 10.61 -33.56 22.05
N GLY A 312 11.67 -33.14 21.36
CA GLY A 312 12.83 -33.97 21.07
C GLY A 312 13.52 -34.49 22.35
N ARG A 313 13.67 -33.64 23.38
CA ARG A 313 14.21 -34.06 24.69
C ARG A 313 13.35 -35.11 25.38
N LEU A 314 12.02 -35.00 25.29
CA LEU A 314 11.09 -35.97 25.87
C LEU A 314 11.13 -37.30 25.11
N LEU A 315 11.07 -37.26 23.78
CA LEU A 315 11.16 -38.44 22.92
C LEU A 315 12.49 -39.17 23.13
N GLY A 316 13.61 -38.45 23.17
CA GLY A 316 14.92 -39.07 23.42
C GLY A 316 15.01 -39.79 24.77
N ARG A 317 14.39 -39.24 25.83
CA ARG A 317 14.31 -39.93 27.13
C ARG A 317 13.44 -41.20 27.07
N LEU A 318 12.35 -41.17 26.31
CA LEU A 318 11.50 -42.35 26.11
C LEU A 318 12.24 -43.44 25.33
N GLU A 319 12.99 -43.06 24.29
CA GLU A 319 13.84 -43.99 23.52
C GLU A 319 14.94 -44.62 24.39
N GLU A 320 15.60 -43.82 25.23
CA GLU A 320 16.58 -44.32 26.19
C GLU A 320 15.97 -45.32 27.18
N LEU A 321 14.83 -44.98 27.78
CA LEU A 321 14.13 -45.88 28.69
C LEU A 321 13.68 -47.16 27.97
N SER A 322 13.18 -47.06 26.74
CA SER A 322 12.79 -48.22 25.92
C SER A 322 14.00 -49.14 25.65
N ARG A 323 15.16 -48.57 25.33
CA ARG A 323 16.42 -49.30 25.15
C ARG A 323 16.87 -49.98 26.44
N GLU A 324 16.80 -49.31 27.58
CA GLU A 324 17.12 -49.90 28.88
C GLU A 324 16.20 -51.08 29.25
N VAL A 325 14.89 -50.94 29.03
CA VAL A 325 13.93 -52.02 29.27
C VAL A 325 14.22 -53.21 28.35
N THR A 326 14.43 -52.96 27.06
CA THR A 326 14.73 -54.00 26.07
C THR A 326 16.05 -54.72 26.41
N GLN A 327 17.07 -53.97 26.83
CA GLN A 327 18.34 -54.54 27.26
C GLN A 327 18.17 -55.46 28.47
N LYS A 328 17.49 -54.99 29.54
CA LYS A 328 17.21 -55.82 30.72
C LYS A 328 16.39 -57.06 30.38
N GLN A 329 15.43 -56.95 29.47
CA GLN A 329 14.66 -58.10 28.99
C GLN A 329 15.57 -59.11 28.28
N ASN A 330 16.47 -58.68 27.40
CA ASN A 330 17.40 -59.56 26.70
C ASN A 330 18.39 -60.22 27.67
N GLU A 331 18.91 -59.49 28.66
CA GLU A 331 19.77 -60.04 29.71
C GLU A 331 19.05 -61.12 30.52
N ASN A 332 17.79 -60.88 30.90
CA ASN A 332 16.96 -61.86 31.61
C ASN A 332 16.66 -63.09 30.73
N ILE A 333 16.35 -62.91 29.44
CA ILE A 333 16.12 -64.02 28.51
C ILE A 333 17.39 -64.87 28.37
N ALA A 334 18.55 -64.25 28.16
CA ALA A 334 19.81 -64.97 28.06
C ALA A 334 20.14 -65.76 29.33
N GLN A 335 19.82 -65.23 30.50
CA GLN A 335 19.95 -65.95 31.77
C GLN A 335 19.02 -67.18 31.81
N LEU A 336 17.75 -67.01 31.46
CA LEU A 336 16.77 -68.10 31.43
C LEU A 336 17.15 -69.18 30.42
N GLU A 337 17.65 -68.80 29.23
CA GLU A 337 18.19 -69.74 28.24
C GLU A 337 19.39 -70.53 28.80
N GLY A 338 20.25 -69.87 29.57
CA GLY A 338 21.32 -70.51 30.33
C GLY A 338 20.81 -71.54 31.33
N GLU A 339 19.76 -71.24 32.09
CA GLU A 339 19.14 -72.19 33.03
C GLU A 339 18.45 -73.35 32.30
N ILE A 340 17.71 -73.07 31.21
CA ILE A 340 17.06 -74.09 30.38
C ILE A 340 18.09 -75.06 29.80
N THR A 341 19.22 -74.56 29.30
CA THR A 341 20.30 -75.42 28.75
C THR A 341 20.95 -76.28 29.84
N GLN A 342 21.17 -75.74 31.03
CA GLN A 342 21.65 -76.53 32.19
C GLN A 342 20.68 -77.62 32.59
N LEU A 343 19.38 -77.31 32.74
CA LEU A 343 18.34 -78.27 33.06
C LEU A 343 18.19 -79.34 31.98
N SER A 344 18.24 -78.95 30.70
CA SER A 344 18.16 -79.88 29.56
C SER A 344 19.35 -80.84 29.53
N LYS A 345 20.56 -80.35 29.86
CA LYS A 345 21.77 -81.18 29.98
C LYS A 345 21.63 -82.19 31.12
N LEU A 346 21.19 -81.76 32.30
CA LEU A 346 20.99 -82.66 33.44
C LEU A 346 19.88 -83.70 33.14
N SER A 347 18.78 -83.28 32.52
CA SER A 347 17.72 -84.19 32.09
C SER A 347 18.23 -85.25 31.11
N SER A 348 19.04 -84.84 30.13
CA SER A 348 19.67 -85.75 29.17
C SER A 348 20.64 -86.72 29.86
N GLN A 349 21.44 -86.23 30.81
CA GLN A 349 22.35 -87.07 31.61
C GLN A 349 21.59 -88.11 32.43
N ILE A 350 20.52 -87.70 33.14
CA ILE A 350 19.68 -88.64 33.89
C ILE A 350 19.06 -89.68 32.95
N GLN A 351 18.56 -89.25 31.78
CA GLN A 351 17.98 -90.14 30.79
C GLN A 351 19.01 -91.13 30.21
N GLU A 352 20.24 -90.68 29.96
CA GLU A 352 21.34 -91.52 29.49
C GLU A 352 21.76 -92.53 30.55
N THR A 353 22.01 -92.11 31.79
CA THR A 353 22.36 -93.01 32.90
C THR A 353 21.27 -94.07 33.11
N SER A 354 19.98 -93.69 33.05
CA SER A 354 18.86 -94.63 33.23
C SER A 354 18.74 -95.72 32.16
N ARG A 355 19.40 -95.55 31.00
CA ARG A 355 19.38 -96.52 29.89
C ARG A 355 20.58 -97.47 29.90
N LYS A 356 21.53 -97.28 30.81
CA LYS A 356 22.74 -98.11 30.92
C LYS A 356 22.44 -99.46 31.60
N PRO A 357 23.20 -100.53 31.29
CA PRO A 357 23.04 -101.83 31.96
C PRO A 357 23.35 -101.75 33.46
N ASP A 358 22.78 -102.66 34.25
CA ASP A 358 22.66 -102.57 35.72
C ASP A 358 23.97 -102.23 36.48
N LEU A 359 25.11 -102.82 36.09
CA LEU A 359 26.40 -102.55 36.73
C LEU A 359 26.92 -101.14 36.44
N ASP A 360 26.86 -100.70 35.18
CA ASP A 360 27.29 -99.36 34.76
C ASP A 360 26.36 -98.28 35.31
N PHE A 361 25.05 -98.57 35.37
CA PHE A 361 24.05 -97.72 36.02
C PHE A 361 24.40 -97.48 37.49
N LEU A 362 24.62 -98.55 38.28
CA LEU A 362 24.93 -98.41 39.71
C LEU A 362 26.24 -97.66 39.97
N GLN A 363 27.23 -97.80 39.07
CA GLN A 363 28.51 -97.11 39.18
C GLN A 363 28.38 -95.59 38.89
N GLU A 364 27.53 -95.19 37.94
CA GLU A 364 27.36 -93.78 37.56
C GLU A 364 26.20 -93.06 38.27
N PHE A 365 25.21 -93.79 38.77
CA PHE A 365 24.01 -93.27 39.41
C PHE A 365 24.31 -92.25 40.51
N LYS A 366 25.31 -92.55 41.34
CA LYS A 366 25.71 -91.68 42.45
C LYS A 366 26.28 -90.34 41.95
N ASN A 367 27.00 -90.36 40.83
CA ASN A 367 27.59 -89.17 40.22
C ASN A 367 26.50 -88.29 39.56
N THR A 368 25.55 -88.92 38.86
CA THR A 368 24.41 -88.22 38.26
C THR A 368 23.49 -87.60 39.32
N LEU A 369 23.25 -88.29 40.45
CA LEU A 369 22.49 -87.74 41.57
C LEU A 369 23.19 -86.57 42.27
N SER A 370 24.50 -86.67 42.43
CA SER A 370 25.29 -85.61 43.08
C SER A 370 25.25 -84.32 42.24
N SER A 371 25.25 -84.45 40.91
CA SER A 371 25.10 -83.31 39.99
C SER A 371 23.69 -82.70 39.97
N GLY A 372 22.66 -83.44 40.41
CA GLY A 372 21.28 -82.94 40.49
C GLY A 372 20.92 -82.30 41.83
N ALA A 373 21.66 -82.61 42.91
CA ALA A 373 21.39 -82.12 44.25
C ALA A 373 21.68 -80.62 44.44
N ASP A 374 22.50 -80.01 43.58
CA ASP A 374 22.84 -78.58 43.64
C ASP A 374 21.74 -77.65 43.09
N LEU A 375 20.71 -78.20 42.44
CA LEU A 375 19.60 -77.45 41.86
C LEU A 375 18.31 -77.67 42.67
N GLY A 376 18.27 -77.14 43.90
CA GLY A 376 17.03 -77.03 44.69
C GLY A 376 15.94 -76.24 43.94
N PRO A 377 14.67 -76.29 44.39
CA PRO A 377 13.54 -75.73 43.63
C PRO A 377 13.69 -74.23 43.42
N ARG A 378 14.14 -73.82 42.23
CA ARG A 378 14.26 -72.42 41.84
C ARG A 378 12.94 -71.98 41.23
N HIS A 379 12.21 -71.16 41.98
CA HIS A 379 11.07 -70.43 41.43
C HIS A 379 11.62 -69.48 40.36
N CYS A 380 11.32 -69.79 39.09
CA CYS A 380 11.34 -68.78 38.03
C CYS A 380 10.30 -67.73 38.43
N GLN A 381 10.73 -66.67 39.10
CA GLN A 381 9.86 -65.50 39.24
C GLN A 381 9.71 -64.89 37.85
N PRO A 382 8.47 -64.66 37.36
CA PRO A 382 8.29 -63.93 36.12
C PRO A 382 8.97 -62.55 36.26
N PRO A 383 9.59 -62.02 35.20
CA PRO A 383 10.20 -60.70 35.26
C PRO A 383 9.15 -59.69 35.73
N PRO A 384 9.51 -58.73 36.59
CA PRO A 384 8.56 -57.70 37.00
C PRO A 384 8.05 -56.99 35.75
N HIS A 385 6.72 -56.97 35.58
CA HIS A 385 6.07 -56.32 34.45
C HIS A 385 6.57 -54.86 34.35
N PRO A 386 7.00 -54.41 33.16
CA PRO A 386 7.24 -53.00 32.97
C PRO A 386 5.86 -52.31 32.98
N LEU A 387 5.67 -51.41 33.95
CA LEU A 387 4.64 -50.36 34.01
C LEU A 387 3.29 -50.75 34.67
N SER A 388 3.25 -50.65 36.00
CA SER A 388 2.13 -50.01 36.70
C SER A 388 2.59 -48.62 37.17
N GLY A 389 2.58 -47.65 36.26
CA GLY A 389 2.92 -46.25 36.55
C GLY A 389 1.65 -45.44 36.81
N SER A 390 1.48 -45.02 38.06
CA SER A 390 0.48 -44.07 38.57
C SER A 390 0.75 -42.63 38.14
#